data_AF-A0A4R0JMU8-F1
#
_entry.id   AF-A0A4R0JMU8-F1
#
_cell.length_a   1.000
_cell.length_b   1.000
_cell.length_c   1.000
_cell.angle_alpha   90.00
_cell.angle_beta   90.00
_cell.angle_gamma   90.00
#
_symmetry.space_group_name_H-M   'P 1'
#
loop_
_entity.id
_entity.type
_entity.pdbx_description
1 polymer ?
#
loop_
_entity_poly.entity_id
_entity_poly.type
_entity_poly.pdbx_seq_one_letter_code
_entity_poly.pdbx_strand_id
1 'polypeptide(L)'
;METSARQRLYDAAARCSVDPHWADTDRPIEAATRALVDGLDSPALRELAGMPRSSRPGPLRQLLLDALDELDVPQPDPTSPGQRVSGTSYARLPTDRLSLHITPNDEGFEVLIHVNELEITQVGAGMGMHPFDLFVPANQLVATTEPRRVIVARCECGESGCGSTEARITRDDGVVHWDWSVDVPLGHGVSFEAEAYDAEVERIGVDNSWQRPADTASRLVLEGADRNHLAAAGLTLNWAAQDHRDPQRFLVALVAKAEMFQVFLRFPMKEPERLAAEVLQTLRQPPGKWRATFHSMVVGRRARPSMASRRWRSEDPWG
;
A
#
# COMPACT_ATOMS: atom_id res chain seq x y z
N MET A 1 -23.36 -17.29 -5.78
CA MET A 1 -24.20 -17.20 -4.58
C MET A 1 -24.97 -15.90 -4.68
N GLU A 2 -26.29 -15.94 -4.70
CA GLU A 2 -27.09 -14.73 -4.91
C GLU A 2 -27.00 -13.83 -3.68
N THR A 3 -26.49 -12.61 -3.86
CA THR A 3 -26.39 -11.64 -2.78
C THR A 3 -27.78 -11.30 -2.25
N SER A 4 -27.98 -11.26 -0.94
CA SER A 4 -29.29 -10.92 -0.37
C SER A 4 -29.63 -9.44 -0.58
N ALA A 5 -30.92 -9.10 -0.60
CA ALA A 5 -31.36 -7.70 -0.70
C ALA A 5 -30.86 -6.86 0.49
N ARG A 6 -30.81 -7.44 1.70
CA ARG A 6 -30.24 -6.79 2.90
C ARG A 6 -28.75 -6.49 2.71
N GLN A 7 -28.01 -7.41 2.10
CA GLN A 7 -26.59 -7.22 1.82
C GLN A 7 -26.34 -6.09 0.81
N ARG A 8 -27.17 -5.98 -0.24
CA ARG A 8 -27.10 -4.87 -1.19
C ARG A 8 -27.39 -3.52 -0.53
N LEU A 9 -28.36 -3.47 0.38
CA LEU A 9 -28.70 -2.25 1.10
C LEU A 9 -27.56 -1.83 2.03
N TYR A 10 -26.96 -2.79 2.75
CA TYR A 10 -25.74 -2.55 3.55
C TYR A 10 -24.59 -2.00 2.69
N ASP A 11 -24.31 -2.61 1.52
CA ASP A 11 -23.25 -2.15 0.61
C ASP A 11 -23.48 -0.72 0.13
N ALA A 12 -24.72 -0.38 -0.24
CA ALA A 12 -25.08 0.98 -0.64
C ALA A 12 -24.82 1.99 0.49
N ALA A 13 -25.17 1.62 1.73
CA ALA A 13 -24.91 2.46 2.89
C ALA A 13 -23.42 2.60 3.19
N ALA A 14 -22.65 1.52 3.07
CA ALA A 14 -21.21 1.50 3.34
C ALA A 14 -20.41 2.34 2.34
N ARG A 15 -21.00 2.66 1.19
CA ARG A 15 -20.41 3.45 0.12
C ARG A 15 -21.02 4.84 -0.02
N CYS A 16 -22.04 5.15 0.79
CA CYS A 16 -22.71 6.45 0.78
C CYS A 16 -21.88 7.48 1.56
N SER A 17 -21.27 8.42 0.85
CA SER A 17 -20.58 9.57 1.45
C SER A 17 -21.55 10.72 1.73
N VAL A 18 -21.37 11.41 2.87
CA VAL A 18 -22.02 12.69 3.16
C VAL A 18 -21.26 13.88 2.58
N ASP A 19 -19.99 13.70 2.22
CA ASP A 19 -19.19 14.74 1.62
C ASP A 19 -19.73 15.03 0.22
N PRO A 20 -20.19 16.27 -0.08
CA PRO A 20 -20.68 16.63 -1.40
C PRO A 20 -19.69 16.35 -2.53
N HIS A 21 -18.38 16.34 -2.23
CA HIS A 21 -17.35 16.03 -3.20
C HIS A 21 -17.43 14.56 -3.69
N TRP A 22 -17.87 13.65 -2.82
CA TRP A 22 -17.94 12.20 -3.07
C TRP A 22 -19.37 11.66 -3.08
N ALA A 23 -20.36 12.53 -3.10
CA ALA A 23 -21.74 12.13 -2.95
C ALA A 23 -22.27 11.48 -4.23
N ASP A 24 -22.80 10.26 -4.07
CA ASP A 24 -23.59 9.57 -5.08
C ASP A 24 -25.04 9.52 -4.58
N THR A 25 -25.91 10.31 -5.21
CA THR A 25 -27.33 10.39 -4.86
C THR A 25 -28.15 9.29 -5.53
N ASP A 26 -27.66 8.68 -6.60
CA ASP A 26 -28.37 7.68 -7.38
C ASP A 26 -28.30 6.31 -6.69
N ARG A 27 -27.14 5.92 -6.19
CA ARG A 27 -26.92 4.59 -5.58
C ARG A 27 -27.86 4.30 -4.38
N PRO A 28 -28.08 5.21 -3.41
CA PRO A 28 -29.04 4.98 -2.33
C PRO A 28 -30.47 4.74 -2.84
N ILE A 29 -30.92 5.51 -3.83
CA ILE A 29 -32.27 5.45 -4.39
C ILE A 29 -32.46 4.14 -5.18
N GLU A 30 -31.47 3.76 -5.99
CA GLU A 30 -31.50 2.52 -6.77
C GLU A 30 -31.45 1.29 -5.86
N ALA A 31 -30.63 1.30 -4.80
CA ALA A 31 -30.58 0.24 -3.81
C ALA A 31 -31.92 0.07 -3.08
N ALA A 32 -32.57 1.18 -2.70
CA ALA A 32 -33.88 1.17 -2.07
C ALA A 32 -34.97 0.62 -3.00
N THR A 33 -35.00 1.11 -4.24
CA THR A 33 -35.94 0.64 -5.28
C THR A 33 -35.79 -0.86 -5.51
N ARG A 34 -34.54 -1.35 -5.59
CA ARG A 34 -34.28 -2.76 -5.80
C ARG A 34 -34.67 -3.62 -4.59
N ALA A 35 -34.39 -3.14 -3.38
CA ALA A 35 -34.77 -3.82 -2.15
C ALA A 35 -36.30 -4.01 -2.06
N LEU A 36 -37.10 -3.01 -2.45
CA LEU A 36 -38.56 -3.12 -2.54
C LEU A 36 -39.02 -4.18 -3.55
N VAL A 37 -38.39 -4.21 -4.72
CA VAL A 37 -38.68 -5.23 -5.76
C VAL A 37 -38.34 -6.64 -5.27
N ASP A 38 -37.27 -6.78 -4.50
CA ASP A 38 -36.83 -8.05 -3.93
C ASP A 38 -37.62 -8.45 -2.65
N GLY A 39 -38.64 -7.67 -2.27
CA GLY A 39 -39.59 -7.97 -1.20
C GLY A 39 -39.20 -7.49 0.20
N LEU A 40 -38.13 -6.69 0.34
CA LEU A 40 -37.90 -5.93 1.57
C LEU A 40 -38.84 -4.74 1.62
N ASP A 41 -39.29 -4.37 2.81
CA ASP A 41 -40.27 -3.30 2.94
C ASP A 41 -40.15 -2.61 4.29
N SER A 42 -40.03 -1.29 4.28
CA SER A 42 -40.01 -0.43 5.46
C SER A 42 -40.46 0.99 5.08
N PRO A 43 -40.99 1.78 6.04
CA PRO A 43 -41.36 3.17 5.79
C PRO A 43 -40.22 4.00 5.17
N ALA A 44 -39.03 3.97 5.76
CA ALA A 44 -37.89 4.73 5.27
C ALA A 44 -37.42 4.25 3.89
N LEU A 45 -37.49 2.95 3.61
CA LEU A 45 -37.11 2.38 2.32
C LEU A 45 -38.03 2.87 1.19
N ARG A 46 -39.35 2.93 1.43
CA ARG A 46 -40.32 3.46 0.45
C ARG A 46 -40.11 4.94 0.20
N GLU A 47 -39.84 5.71 1.26
CA GLU A 47 -39.54 7.13 1.14
C GLU A 47 -38.28 7.35 0.31
N LEU A 48 -37.18 6.65 0.64
CA LEU A 48 -35.91 6.72 -0.08
C LEU A 48 -36.05 6.38 -1.56
N ALA A 49 -36.79 5.32 -1.90
CA ALA A 49 -37.04 4.93 -3.29
C ALA A 49 -37.85 5.98 -4.07
N GLY A 50 -38.66 6.79 -3.37
CA GLY A 50 -39.45 7.88 -3.95
C GLY A 50 -38.69 9.22 -4.07
N MET A 51 -37.46 9.31 -3.55
CA MET A 51 -36.71 10.57 -3.55
C MET A 51 -36.26 10.96 -4.97
N PRO A 52 -36.27 12.27 -5.32
CA PRO A 52 -35.67 12.75 -6.56
C PRO A 52 -34.15 12.49 -6.59
N ARG A 53 -33.59 12.18 -7.76
CA ARG A 53 -32.13 12.04 -7.96
C ARG A 53 -31.34 13.31 -7.64
N SER A 54 -32.00 14.48 -7.75
CA SER A 54 -31.46 15.78 -7.38
C SER A 54 -31.50 16.08 -5.87
N SER A 55 -31.87 15.10 -5.04
CA SER A 55 -31.94 15.27 -3.60
C SER A 55 -30.56 15.50 -2.98
N ARG A 56 -30.53 16.18 -1.83
CA ARG A 56 -29.28 16.40 -1.12
C ARG A 56 -28.75 15.07 -0.54
N PRO A 57 -27.42 14.85 -0.49
CA PRO A 57 -26.83 13.60 -0.01
C PRO A 57 -27.17 13.28 1.46
N GLY A 58 -27.18 14.29 2.33
CA GLY A 58 -27.45 14.11 3.77
C GLY A 58 -28.79 13.42 4.07
N PRO A 59 -29.93 13.98 3.60
CA PRO A 59 -31.24 13.34 3.75
C PRO A 59 -31.33 11.92 3.17
N LEU A 60 -30.72 11.67 2.00
CA LEU A 60 -30.71 10.34 1.40
C LEU A 60 -29.97 9.33 2.29
N ARG A 61 -28.81 9.72 2.83
CA ARG A 61 -28.07 8.85 3.76
C ARG A 61 -28.85 8.60 5.04
N GLN A 62 -29.53 9.61 5.59
CA GLN A 62 -30.32 9.42 6.80
C GLN A 62 -31.44 8.41 6.57
N LEU A 63 -32.23 8.56 5.50
CA LEU A 63 -33.28 7.61 5.14
C LEU A 63 -32.72 6.20 4.90
N LEU A 64 -31.52 6.10 4.32
CA LEU A 64 -30.86 4.81 4.12
C LEU A 64 -30.49 4.15 5.45
N LEU A 65 -29.94 4.90 6.41
CA LEU A 65 -29.62 4.39 7.76
C LEU A 65 -30.88 4.02 8.54
N ASP A 66 -31.93 4.84 8.48
CA ASP A 66 -33.23 4.56 9.10
C ASP A 66 -33.82 3.26 8.53
N ALA A 67 -33.72 3.04 7.21
CA ALA A 67 -34.16 1.80 6.58
C ALA A 67 -33.34 0.58 7.02
N LEU A 68 -32.03 0.73 7.29
CA LEU A 68 -31.23 -0.36 7.85
C LEU A 68 -31.73 -0.75 9.25
N ASP A 69 -31.96 0.25 10.11
CA ASP A 69 -32.44 0.05 11.48
C ASP A 69 -33.83 -0.62 11.48
N GLU A 70 -34.76 -0.17 10.63
CA GLU A 70 -36.10 -0.75 10.48
C GLU A 70 -36.09 -2.21 9.98
N LEU A 71 -35.05 -2.62 9.26
CA LEU A 71 -34.92 -3.95 8.65
C LEU A 71 -34.01 -4.90 9.43
N ASP A 72 -33.58 -4.51 10.63
CA ASP A 72 -32.61 -5.20 11.47
C ASP A 72 -31.28 -5.50 10.74
N VAL A 73 -30.83 -4.55 9.90
CA VAL A 73 -29.53 -4.59 9.22
C VAL A 73 -28.57 -3.65 9.96
N PRO A 74 -27.34 -4.07 10.31
CA PRO A 74 -26.41 -3.19 11.00
C PRO A 74 -26.02 -1.99 10.15
N GLN A 75 -25.85 -0.84 10.80
CA GLN A 75 -25.25 0.32 10.15
C GLN A 75 -23.76 0.07 9.88
N PRO A 76 -23.23 0.45 8.70
CA PRO A 76 -21.81 0.31 8.37
C PRO A 76 -20.91 1.09 9.33
N ASP A 77 -19.78 0.48 9.69
CA ASP A 77 -18.73 1.12 10.49
C ASP A 77 -17.69 1.69 9.51
N PRO A 78 -17.43 3.01 9.52
CA PRO A 78 -16.45 3.60 8.61
C PRO A 78 -15.02 3.07 8.81
N THR A 79 -14.74 2.43 9.95
CA THR A 79 -13.42 1.87 10.28
C THR A 79 -13.29 0.37 9.93
N SER A 80 -14.37 -0.27 9.47
CA SER A 80 -14.38 -1.69 9.15
C SER A 80 -14.98 -1.97 7.76
N PRO A 81 -14.38 -2.87 6.96
CA PRO A 81 -14.97 -3.27 5.67
C PRO A 81 -16.26 -4.09 5.81
N GLY A 82 -16.52 -4.63 7.00
CA GLY A 82 -17.70 -5.44 7.30
C GLY A 82 -17.93 -5.66 8.80
N GLN A 83 -19.05 -6.28 9.13
CA GLN A 83 -19.48 -6.60 10.49
C GLN A 83 -20.25 -7.91 10.53
N ARG A 84 -20.23 -8.59 11.69
CA ARG A 84 -21.03 -9.79 11.95
C ARG A 84 -22.07 -9.51 13.02
N VAL A 85 -23.34 -9.75 12.70
CA VAL A 85 -24.47 -9.59 13.62
C VAL A 85 -25.31 -10.87 13.61
N SER A 86 -25.49 -11.47 14.80
CA SER A 86 -26.32 -12.66 15.00
C SER A 86 -26.03 -13.81 14.01
N GLY A 87 -24.75 -14.00 13.66
CA GLY A 87 -24.29 -15.04 12.73
C GLY A 87 -24.34 -14.66 11.25
N THR A 88 -24.96 -13.53 10.89
CA THR A 88 -24.95 -12.99 9.52
C THR A 88 -23.78 -12.04 9.35
N SER A 89 -23.01 -12.20 8.26
CA SER A 89 -21.92 -11.28 7.89
C SER A 89 -22.43 -10.26 6.89
N TYR A 90 -22.12 -8.99 7.13
CA TYR A 90 -22.37 -7.88 6.23
C TYR A 90 -21.05 -7.21 5.87
N ALA A 91 -20.70 -7.15 4.59
CA ALA A 91 -19.49 -6.48 4.13
C ALA A 91 -19.73 -5.73 2.82
N ARG A 92 -18.86 -4.78 2.48
CA ARG A 92 -18.88 -4.18 1.14
C ARG A 92 -18.73 -5.29 0.10
N LEU A 93 -19.57 -5.23 -0.93
CA LEU A 93 -19.56 -6.21 -2.00
C LEU A 93 -18.33 -6.01 -2.90
N PRO A 94 -17.73 -7.08 -3.43
CA PRO A 94 -16.55 -7.03 -4.30
C PRO A 94 -16.90 -6.55 -5.72
N THR A 95 -17.44 -5.35 -5.84
CA THR A 95 -17.92 -4.79 -7.11
C THR A 95 -16.89 -3.90 -7.79
N ASP A 96 -15.81 -3.53 -7.09
CA ASP A 96 -14.81 -2.62 -7.63
C ASP A 96 -13.78 -3.36 -8.50
N ARG A 97 -13.20 -2.65 -9.45
CA ARG A 97 -12.15 -3.15 -10.33
C ARG A 97 -10.88 -2.35 -10.15
N LEU A 98 -9.76 -3.05 -9.99
CA LEU A 98 -8.42 -2.48 -9.90
C LEU A 98 -7.72 -2.55 -11.26
N SER A 99 -7.05 -1.47 -11.65
CA SER A 99 -6.09 -1.47 -12.77
C SER A 99 -4.84 -0.68 -12.38
N LEU A 100 -3.67 -1.23 -12.68
CA LEU A 100 -2.36 -0.74 -12.29
C LEU A 100 -1.50 -0.53 -13.54
N HIS A 101 -0.91 0.66 -13.66
CA HIS A 101 -0.07 1.01 -14.80
C HIS A 101 1.25 1.59 -14.33
N ILE A 102 2.36 1.17 -14.94
CA ILE A 102 3.66 1.82 -14.74
C ILE A 102 3.86 2.80 -15.88
N THR A 103 4.02 4.07 -15.55
CA THR A 103 4.20 5.15 -16.54
C THR A 103 5.48 5.93 -16.26
N PRO A 104 6.20 6.37 -17.30
CA PRO A 104 7.34 7.26 -17.12
C PRO A 104 6.88 8.65 -16.67
N ASN A 105 7.71 9.31 -15.85
CA ASN A 105 7.53 10.71 -15.46
C ASN A 105 8.90 11.42 -15.34
N ASP A 106 8.89 12.68 -14.92
CA ASP A 106 10.11 13.51 -14.80
C ASP A 106 11.11 12.94 -13.78
N GLU A 107 10.65 12.15 -12.80
CA GLU A 107 11.49 11.51 -11.78
C GLU A 107 11.92 10.08 -12.14
N GLY A 108 11.42 9.53 -13.26
CA GLY A 108 11.68 8.17 -13.70
C GLY A 108 10.39 7.46 -14.07
N PHE A 109 9.78 6.79 -13.10
CA PHE A 109 8.54 6.03 -13.27
C PHE A 109 7.65 6.15 -12.04
N GLU A 110 6.35 5.98 -12.25
CA GLU A 110 5.36 5.87 -11.19
C GLU A 110 4.35 4.77 -11.48
N VAL A 111 3.70 4.30 -10.42
CA VAL A 111 2.57 3.36 -10.51
C VAL A 111 1.27 4.16 -10.39
N LEU A 112 0.51 4.23 -11.47
CA LEU A 112 -0.84 4.77 -11.49
C LEU A 112 -1.84 3.70 -11.06
N ILE A 113 -2.76 4.08 -10.17
CA ILE A 113 -3.76 3.17 -9.61
C ILE A 113 -5.13 3.67 -10.01
N HIS A 114 -5.90 2.82 -10.69
CA HIS A 114 -7.27 3.11 -11.07
C HIS A 114 -8.23 2.19 -10.33
N VAL A 115 -9.31 2.77 -9.81
CA VAL A 115 -10.45 2.02 -9.26
C VAL A 115 -11.72 2.46 -9.98
N ASN A 116 -12.39 1.52 -10.64
CA ASN A 116 -13.61 1.80 -11.43
C ASN A 116 -13.41 2.96 -12.42
N GLU A 117 -12.27 3.00 -13.12
CA GLU A 117 -11.86 4.05 -14.06
C GLU A 117 -11.38 5.37 -13.44
N LEU A 118 -11.57 5.59 -12.13
CA LEU A 118 -11.05 6.76 -11.43
C LEU A 118 -9.56 6.57 -11.11
N GLU A 119 -8.72 7.51 -11.54
CA GLU A 119 -7.31 7.53 -11.18
C GLU A 119 -7.12 7.98 -9.72
N ILE A 120 -6.91 7.02 -8.83
CA ILE A 120 -6.78 7.20 -7.38
C ILE A 120 -5.51 7.98 -7.01
N THR A 121 -4.41 7.79 -7.75
CA THR A 121 -3.14 8.44 -7.48
C THR A 121 -3.24 9.95 -7.61
N GLN A 122 -3.81 10.42 -8.71
CA GLN A 122 -4.01 11.85 -8.97
C GLN A 122 -5.04 12.47 -8.03
N VAL A 123 -6.14 11.78 -7.76
CA VAL A 123 -7.21 12.28 -6.89
C VAL A 123 -6.80 12.33 -5.41
N GLY A 124 -5.93 11.42 -5.00
CA GLY A 124 -5.36 11.38 -3.66
C GLY A 124 -4.23 12.41 -3.50
N ALA A 125 -3.01 11.93 -3.30
CA ALA A 125 -1.86 12.79 -3.04
C ALA A 125 -1.27 13.46 -4.30
N GLY A 126 -1.74 13.11 -5.50
CA GLY A 126 -1.37 13.75 -6.76
C GLY A 126 -0.43 12.95 -7.65
N MET A 127 0.46 12.13 -7.07
CA MET A 127 1.45 11.35 -7.82
C MET A 127 1.53 9.90 -7.34
N GLY A 128 1.74 8.97 -8.28
CA GLY A 128 2.00 7.57 -7.97
C GLY A 128 3.34 7.35 -7.25
N MET A 129 3.44 6.21 -6.57
CA MET A 129 4.69 5.76 -5.98
C MET A 129 5.64 5.23 -7.05
N HIS A 130 6.96 5.36 -6.83
CA HIS A 130 7.93 4.71 -7.71
C HIS A 130 7.76 3.18 -7.65
N PRO A 131 7.81 2.44 -8.78
CA PRO A 131 7.59 0.99 -8.79
C PRO A 131 8.52 0.21 -7.85
N PHE A 132 9.76 0.69 -7.69
CA PHE A 132 10.73 0.10 -6.75
C PHE A 132 10.21 0.12 -5.30
N ASP A 133 9.58 1.21 -4.88
CA ASP A 133 9.11 1.37 -3.50
C ASP A 133 7.89 0.48 -3.22
N LEU A 134 7.06 0.21 -4.22
CA LEU A 134 5.87 -0.66 -4.07
C LEU A 134 6.18 -2.15 -4.23
N PHE A 135 7.11 -2.52 -5.11
CA PHE A 135 7.28 -3.91 -5.53
C PHE A 135 8.53 -4.59 -4.98
N VAL A 136 9.52 -3.83 -4.49
CA VAL A 136 10.81 -4.37 -4.04
C VAL A 136 11.02 -4.06 -2.55
N PRO A 137 11.47 -5.04 -1.73
CA PRO A 137 11.84 -6.42 -2.05
C PRO A 137 10.67 -7.40 -2.16
N ALA A 138 9.47 -6.95 -1.82
CA ALA A 138 8.26 -7.74 -1.91
C ALA A 138 7.12 -6.82 -2.31
N ASN A 139 6.21 -7.33 -3.13
CA ASN A 139 5.05 -6.57 -3.57
C ASN A 139 4.14 -6.23 -2.38
N GLN A 140 4.10 -4.94 -2.03
CA GLN A 140 3.35 -4.44 -0.89
C GLN A 140 1.84 -4.60 -1.09
N LEU A 141 1.37 -4.62 -2.35
CA LEU A 141 -0.04 -4.76 -2.70
C LEU A 141 -0.58 -6.19 -2.58
N VAL A 142 0.26 -7.21 -2.37
CA VAL A 142 -0.22 -8.59 -2.17
C VAL A 142 -1.12 -8.65 -0.94
N ALA A 143 -2.40 -9.01 -1.09
CA ALA A 143 -3.33 -9.02 0.03
C ALA A 143 -3.18 -10.28 0.89
N THR A 144 -3.10 -10.09 2.20
CA THR A 144 -3.06 -11.17 3.21
C THR A 144 -4.19 -11.01 4.23
N THR A 145 -4.44 -12.06 5.00
CA THR A 145 -5.39 -12.01 6.13
C THR A 145 -4.94 -11.07 7.24
N GLU A 146 -3.63 -10.82 7.37
CA GLU A 146 -3.11 -9.75 8.23
C GLU A 146 -3.24 -8.39 7.49
N PRO A 147 -3.99 -7.42 8.05
CA PRO A 147 -4.13 -6.10 7.46
C PRO A 147 -2.80 -5.36 7.39
N ARG A 148 -2.53 -4.71 6.27
CA ARG A 148 -1.32 -3.91 6.06
C ARG A 148 -1.65 -2.51 5.59
N ARG A 149 -0.83 -1.54 5.97
CA ARG A 149 -0.90 -0.18 5.43
C ARG A 149 0.15 -0.03 4.34
N VAL A 150 -0.27 0.50 3.20
CA VAL A 150 0.58 0.74 2.04
C VAL A 150 0.40 2.18 1.61
N ILE A 151 1.49 2.90 1.40
CA ILE A 151 1.45 4.22 0.76
C ILE A 151 1.31 3.96 -0.74
N VAL A 152 0.24 4.45 -1.34
CA VAL A 152 -0.13 4.18 -2.73
C VAL A 152 0.01 5.41 -3.63
N ALA A 153 0.04 6.60 -3.03
CA ALA A 153 0.34 7.85 -3.71
C ALA A 153 1.14 8.78 -2.79
N ARG A 154 1.87 9.72 -3.37
CA ARG A 154 2.70 10.74 -2.69
C ARG A 154 2.46 12.11 -3.29
N CYS A 155 2.84 13.15 -2.55
CA CYS A 155 2.76 14.52 -3.02
C CYS A 155 3.69 14.78 -4.21
N GLU A 156 3.21 15.57 -5.18
CA GLU A 156 3.96 16.04 -6.35
C GLU A 156 5.21 16.86 -6.00
N CYS A 157 5.28 17.40 -4.78
CA CYS A 157 6.41 18.23 -4.34
C CYS A 157 7.73 17.44 -4.20
N GLY A 158 7.70 16.10 -4.20
CA GLY A 158 8.87 15.23 -4.05
C GLY A 158 9.50 15.23 -2.65
N GLU A 159 9.10 16.12 -1.76
CA GLU A 159 9.58 16.18 -0.37
C GLU A 159 8.98 15.04 0.47
N SER A 160 9.84 14.27 1.13
CA SER A 160 9.41 13.20 2.03
C SER A 160 8.55 13.75 3.17
N GLY A 161 7.31 13.24 3.30
CA GLY A 161 6.37 13.63 4.35
C GLY A 161 5.48 14.84 4.04
N CYS A 162 5.53 15.36 2.81
CA CYS A 162 4.71 16.48 2.34
C CYS A 162 3.22 16.11 2.17
N GLY A 163 2.92 14.88 1.72
CA GLY A 163 1.56 14.35 1.55
C GLY A 163 1.58 12.91 1.03
N SER A 164 0.52 12.14 1.29
CA SER A 164 0.43 10.73 0.93
C SER A 164 -1.00 10.21 0.95
N THR A 165 -1.32 9.30 0.03
CA THR A 165 -2.52 8.46 0.14
C THR A 165 -2.11 7.09 0.66
N GLU A 166 -2.67 6.70 1.79
CA GLU A 166 -2.48 5.38 2.37
C GLU A 166 -3.71 4.50 2.14
N ALA A 167 -3.48 3.24 1.78
CA ALA A 167 -4.49 2.20 1.72
C ALA A 167 -4.20 1.14 2.79
N ARG A 168 -5.18 0.84 3.63
CA ARG A 168 -5.19 -0.36 4.46
C ARG A 168 -5.79 -1.51 3.66
N ILE A 169 -4.95 -2.46 3.29
CA ILE A 169 -5.32 -3.64 2.49
C ILE A 169 -5.62 -4.80 3.45
N THR A 170 -6.83 -5.35 3.36
CA THR A 170 -7.27 -6.51 4.16
C THR A 170 -7.88 -7.56 3.24
N ARG A 171 -7.49 -8.82 3.39
CA ARG A 171 -8.16 -9.95 2.73
C ARG A 171 -9.13 -10.62 3.69
N ASP A 172 -10.38 -10.76 3.26
CA ASP A 172 -11.40 -11.56 3.92
C ASP A 172 -11.94 -12.59 2.92
N ASP A 173 -11.52 -13.85 3.08
CA ASP A 173 -11.80 -14.96 2.17
C ASP A 173 -11.54 -14.61 0.68
N GLY A 174 -12.61 -14.53 -0.11
CA GLY A 174 -12.60 -14.23 -1.55
C GLY A 174 -12.70 -12.75 -1.89
N VAL A 175 -12.50 -11.85 -0.92
CA VAL A 175 -12.61 -10.39 -1.12
C VAL A 175 -11.38 -9.68 -0.57
N VAL A 176 -10.91 -8.68 -1.32
CA VAL A 176 -9.86 -7.77 -0.86
C VAL A 176 -10.46 -6.39 -0.66
N HIS A 177 -10.29 -5.83 0.53
CA HIS A 177 -10.79 -4.52 0.91
C HIS A 177 -9.65 -3.53 1.04
N TRP A 178 -9.84 -2.33 0.50
CA TRP A 178 -8.97 -1.18 0.74
C TRP A 178 -9.76 -0.10 1.48
N ASP A 179 -9.22 0.36 2.60
CA ASP A 179 -9.72 1.55 3.31
C ASP A 179 -8.65 2.65 3.30
N TRP A 180 -9.06 3.88 3.03
CA TRP A 180 -8.13 4.98 2.79
C TRP A 180 -7.81 5.78 4.05
N SER A 181 -6.62 6.41 4.08
CA SER A 181 -6.26 7.40 5.11
C SER A 181 -5.26 8.44 4.58
N VAL A 182 -5.09 9.52 5.35
CA VAL A 182 -4.29 10.72 5.05
C VAL A 182 -4.94 11.55 3.95
N ASP A 183 -4.50 11.45 2.69
CA ASP A 183 -5.12 12.13 1.55
C ASP A 183 -6.11 11.17 0.88
N VAL A 184 -7.37 11.20 1.37
CA VAL A 184 -8.42 10.23 1.04
C VAL A 184 -8.98 10.48 -0.37
N PRO A 185 -8.84 9.53 -1.31
CA PRO A 185 -9.24 9.71 -2.70
C PRO A 185 -10.72 9.44 -2.95
N LEU A 186 -11.39 8.78 -2.00
CA LEU A 186 -12.80 8.41 -2.06
C LEU A 186 -13.39 8.47 -0.65
N GLY A 187 -14.61 9.00 -0.52
CA GLY A 187 -15.34 9.05 0.76
C GLY A 187 -15.74 7.70 1.35
N HIS A 188 -15.34 6.58 0.74
CA HIS A 188 -15.57 5.22 1.20
C HIS A 188 -14.43 4.29 0.74
N GLY A 189 -14.29 3.16 1.44
CA GLY A 189 -13.37 2.09 1.05
C GLY A 189 -13.89 1.27 -0.14
N VAL A 190 -12.99 0.62 -0.85
CA VAL A 190 -13.29 -0.18 -2.05
C VAL A 190 -13.08 -1.67 -1.76
N SER A 191 -13.63 -2.53 -2.60
CA SER A 191 -13.67 -3.98 -2.40
C SER A 191 -13.65 -4.70 -3.74
N PHE A 192 -12.69 -5.61 -3.87
CA PHE A 192 -12.37 -6.33 -5.10
C PHE A 192 -12.61 -7.82 -4.91
N GLU A 193 -12.97 -8.51 -5.99
CA GLU A 193 -12.93 -9.96 -6.02
C GLU A 193 -11.45 -10.39 -5.95
N ALA A 194 -11.13 -11.35 -5.08
CA ALA A 194 -9.75 -11.66 -4.73
C ALA A 194 -8.96 -12.27 -5.88
N GLU A 195 -9.55 -13.13 -6.72
CA GLU A 195 -8.86 -13.72 -7.86
C GLU A 195 -8.48 -12.64 -8.90
N ALA A 196 -9.40 -11.73 -9.22
CA ALA A 196 -9.15 -10.62 -10.13
C ALA A 196 -8.10 -9.63 -9.58
N TYR A 197 -8.16 -9.35 -8.27
CA TYR A 197 -7.18 -8.52 -7.58
C TYR A 197 -5.78 -9.16 -7.63
N ASP A 198 -5.68 -10.45 -7.25
CA ASP A 198 -4.41 -11.18 -7.19
C ASP A 198 -3.78 -11.27 -8.58
N ALA A 199 -4.58 -11.51 -9.63
CA ALA A 199 -4.10 -11.55 -11.01
C ALA A 199 -3.52 -10.19 -11.47
N GLU A 200 -4.16 -9.07 -11.11
CA GLU A 200 -3.67 -7.74 -11.48
C GLU A 200 -2.39 -7.36 -10.72
N VAL A 201 -2.35 -7.67 -9.42
CA VAL A 201 -1.17 -7.44 -8.56
C VAL A 201 0.02 -8.31 -8.98
N GLU A 202 -0.22 -9.57 -9.38
CA GLU A 202 0.82 -10.42 -9.94
C GLU A 202 1.32 -9.89 -11.29
N ARG A 203 0.39 -9.54 -12.20
CA ARG A 203 0.72 -9.02 -13.53
C ARG A 203 1.64 -7.81 -13.46
N ILE A 204 1.32 -6.83 -12.61
CA ILE A 204 2.16 -5.63 -12.47
C ILE A 204 3.46 -5.95 -11.71
N GLY A 205 3.42 -6.86 -10.74
CA GLY A 205 4.57 -7.21 -9.90
C GLY A 205 5.69 -7.92 -10.67
N VAL A 206 5.37 -8.59 -11.78
CA VAL A 206 6.36 -9.20 -12.67
C VAL A 206 6.86 -8.25 -13.77
N ASP A 207 6.25 -7.07 -13.92
CA ASP A 207 6.71 -6.04 -14.86
C ASP A 207 7.99 -5.39 -14.33
N ASN A 208 9.10 -5.73 -14.99
CA ASN A 208 10.42 -5.19 -14.69
C ASN A 208 10.94 -4.27 -15.82
N SER A 209 10.08 -3.87 -16.77
CA SER A 209 10.48 -3.09 -17.95
C SER A 209 10.99 -1.67 -17.62
N TRP A 210 10.60 -1.16 -16.44
CA TRP A 210 11.05 0.12 -15.88
C TRP A 210 12.43 0.07 -15.23
N GLN A 211 12.95 -1.12 -14.91
CA GLN A 211 14.19 -1.26 -14.14
C GLN A 211 15.41 -0.87 -14.97
N ARG A 212 16.20 0.06 -14.44
CA ARG A 212 17.56 0.31 -14.91
C ARG A 212 18.49 -0.80 -14.38
N PRO A 213 19.71 -0.94 -14.92
CA PRO A 213 20.67 -1.94 -14.43
C PRO A 213 20.94 -1.84 -12.92
N ALA A 214 21.03 -0.62 -12.38
CA ALA A 214 21.20 -0.41 -10.94
C ALA A 214 19.98 -0.91 -10.13
N ASP A 215 18.76 -0.65 -10.60
CA ASP A 215 17.52 -1.11 -9.95
C ASP A 215 17.44 -2.63 -9.94
N THR A 216 17.82 -3.27 -11.06
CA THR A 216 17.89 -4.73 -11.16
C THR A 216 18.86 -5.31 -10.13
N ALA A 217 20.06 -4.72 -10.01
CA ALA A 217 21.05 -5.14 -9.02
C ALA A 217 20.52 -4.96 -7.58
N SER A 218 19.88 -3.82 -7.30
CA SER A 218 19.25 -3.54 -6.01
C SER A 218 18.17 -4.55 -5.65
N ARG A 219 17.25 -4.85 -6.58
CA ARG A 219 16.22 -5.86 -6.38
C ARG A 219 16.82 -7.22 -6.05
N LEU A 220 17.76 -7.70 -6.87
CA LEU A 220 18.42 -9.00 -6.66
C LEU A 220 19.16 -9.07 -5.31
N VAL A 221 19.78 -7.97 -4.87
CA VAL A 221 20.43 -7.90 -3.55
C VAL A 221 19.40 -7.95 -2.42
N LEU A 222 18.32 -7.17 -2.50
CA LEU A 222 17.32 -7.06 -1.43
C LEU A 222 16.46 -8.33 -1.31
N GLU A 223 16.19 -9.03 -2.42
CA GLU A 223 15.51 -10.32 -2.47
C GLU A 223 16.42 -11.47 -2.03
N GLY A 224 17.68 -11.47 -2.47
CA GLY A 224 18.60 -12.58 -2.25
C GLY A 224 19.37 -12.56 -0.92
N ALA A 225 19.28 -11.47 -0.16
CA ALA A 225 20.02 -11.34 1.11
C ALA A 225 19.46 -12.28 2.19
N ASP A 226 20.35 -13.03 2.84
CA ASP A 226 20.01 -13.86 3.99
C ASP A 226 19.80 -12.98 5.23
N ARG A 227 18.54 -12.58 5.44
CA ARG A 227 18.14 -11.70 6.54
C ARG A 227 18.37 -12.33 7.91
N ASN A 228 18.27 -13.64 8.03
CA ASN A 228 18.50 -14.35 9.30
C ASN A 228 19.99 -14.31 9.66
N HIS A 229 20.87 -14.53 8.68
CA HIS A 229 22.32 -14.38 8.87
C HIS A 229 22.69 -12.97 9.31
N LEU A 230 22.14 -11.94 8.65
CA LEU A 230 22.39 -10.54 8.99
C LEU A 230 21.85 -10.19 10.39
N ALA A 231 20.63 -10.62 10.71
CA ALA A 231 20.01 -10.39 12.02
C ALA A 231 20.79 -11.04 13.16
N ALA A 232 21.31 -12.26 12.95
CA ALA A 232 22.18 -12.94 13.91
C ALA A 232 23.48 -12.17 14.19
N ALA A 233 23.93 -11.35 13.24
CA ALA A 233 25.06 -10.45 13.40
C ALA A 233 24.67 -9.04 13.88
N GLY A 234 23.40 -8.81 14.27
CA GLY A 234 22.90 -7.53 14.74
C GLY A 234 22.67 -6.49 13.64
N LEU A 235 22.55 -6.91 12.38
CA LEU A 235 22.41 -6.05 11.21
C LEU A 235 21.07 -6.26 10.51
N THR A 236 20.48 -5.17 10.03
CA THR A 236 19.33 -5.19 9.12
C THR A 236 19.74 -4.54 7.81
N LEU A 237 19.51 -5.23 6.68
CA LEU A 237 19.66 -4.62 5.37
C LEU A 237 18.58 -3.56 5.19
N ASN A 238 18.99 -2.32 4.88
CA ASN A 238 18.07 -1.19 4.74
C ASN A 238 17.75 -0.94 3.25
N TRP A 239 18.76 -0.58 2.47
CA TRP A 239 18.61 -0.31 1.04
C TRP A 239 19.89 -0.63 0.27
N ALA A 240 19.77 -0.76 -1.04
CA ALA A 240 20.87 -0.92 -1.97
C ALA A 240 20.58 -0.08 -3.22
N ALA A 241 21.56 0.66 -3.73
CA ALA A 241 21.35 1.57 -4.85
C ALA A 241 22.66 2.01 -5.53
N GLN A 242 22.48 2.66 -6.69
CA GLN A 242 23.33 3.74 -7.20
C GLN A 242 23.96 4.59 -6.07
N ASP A 243 25.28 4.63 -5.86
CA ASP A 243 25.84 5.67 -4.96
C ASP A 243 25.69 7.04 -5.63
N HIS A 244 24.85 7.91 -5.05
CA HIS A 244 24.63 9.27 -5.56
C HIS A 244 25.90 10.12 -5.58
N ARG A 245 26.91 9.80 -4.76
CA ARG A 245 28.19 10.54 -4.70
C ARG A 245 29.21 10.03 -5.71
N ASP A 246 29.09 8.77 -6.12
CA ASP A 246 29.96 8.13 -7.10
C ASP A 246 29.14 7.15 -7.95
N PRO A 247 28.63 7.58 -9.12
CA PRO A 247 27.83 6.73 -9.99
C PRO A 247 28.55 5.47 -10.49
N GLN A 248 29.86 5.35 -10.31
CA GLN A 248 30.64 4.13 -10.59
C GLN A 248 30.60 3.13 -9.44
N ARG A 249 29.87 3.42 -8.36
CA ARG A 249 29.73 2.58 -7.18
C ARG A 249 28.30 2.20 -6.94
N PHE A 250 28.15 0.95 -6.51
CA PHE A 250 26.94 0.44 -5.91
C PHE A 250 27.10 0.44 -4.39
N LEU A 251 26.13 1.02 -3.69
CA LEU A 251 26.15 1.19 -2.25
C LEU A 251 25.06 0.32 -1.61
N VAL A 252 25.48 -0.51 -0.65
CA VAL A 252 24.60 -1.31 0.20
C VAL A 252 24.65 -0.72 1.60
N ALA A 253 23.49 -0.30 2.11
CA ALA A 253 23.34 0.26 3.43
C ALA A 253 22.66 -0.75 4.37
N LEU A 254 23.29 -0.99 5.52
CA LEU A 254 22.76 -1.77 6.62
C LEU A 254 22.68 -0.90 7.87
N VAL A 255 21.84 -1.32 8.81
CA VAL A 255 21.66 -0.65 10.10
C VAL A 255 21.94 -1.64 11.22
N ALA A 256 22.86 -1.28 12.12
CA ALA A 256 23.06 -1.94 13.40
C ALA A 256 22.21 -1.22 14.45
N LYS A 257 20.89 -1.49 14.45
CA LYS A 257 19.90 -0.67 15.18
C LYS A 257 20.16 -0.63 16.69
N ALA A 258 20.47 -1.79 17.29
CA ALA A 258 20.77 -1.88 18.72
C ALA A 258 22.03 -1.09 19.12
N GLU A 259 22.98 -0.95 18.19
CA GLU A 259 24.21 -0.20 18.43
C GLU A 259 24.15 1.23 17.90
N MET A 260 23.06 1.64 17.26
CA MET A 260 22.85 2.97 16.66
C MET A 260 23.90 3.36 15.60
N PHE A 261 24.22 2.45 14.68
CA PHE A 261 25.10 2.74 13.53
C PHE A 261 24.46 2.41 12.19
N GLN A 262 24.83 3.18 11.15
CA GLN A 262 24.70 2.80 9.76
C GLN A 262 26.01 2.22 9.24
N VAL A 263 25.92 1.19 8.41
CA VAL A 263 27.05 0.46 7.84
C VAL A 263 26.90 0.43 6.32
N PHE A 264 27.98 0.72 5.61
CA PHE A 264 27.97 0.91 4.17
C PHE A 264 29.01 0.00 3.52
N LEU A 265 28.59 -0.76 2.50
CA LEU A 265 29.50 -1.49 1.62
C LEU A 265 29.42 -0.91 0.22
N ARG A 266 30.57 -0.64 -0.38
CA ARG A 266 30.67 -0.09 -1.74
C ARG A 266 31.32 -1.08 -2.69
N PHE A 267 30.68 -1.31 -3.81
CA PHE A 267 31.13 -2.22 -4.86
C PHE A 267 31.29 -1.44 -6.17
N PRO A 268 32.25 -1.78 -7.04
CA PRO A 268 32.28 -1.22 -8.39
C PRO A 268 31.02 -1.63 -9.17
N MET A 269 30.43 -0.71 -9.92
CA MET A 269 29.33 -1.02 -10.84
C MET A 269 29.76 -2.04 -11.89
N LYS A 270 28.86 -2.99 -12.18
CA LYS A 270 29.02 -4.10 -13.14
C LYS A 270 27.63 -4.49 -13.66
N GLU A 271 27.59 -5.51 -14.53
CA GLU A 271 26.34 -6.18 -14.90
C GLU A 271 25.54 -6.61 -13.66
N PRO A 272 24.20 -6.40 -13.65
CA PRO A 272 23.39 -6.48 -12.44
C PRO A 272 23.50 -7.80 -11.68
N GLU A 273 23.43 -8.93 -12.38
CA GLU A 273 23.47 -10.27 -11.79
C GLU A 273 24.83 -10.56 -11.16
N ARG A 274 25.91 -10.11 -11.82
CA ARG A 274 27.27 -10.30 -11.33
C ARG A 274 27.53 -9.43 -10.10
N LEU A 275 27.06 -8.18 -10.13
CA LEU A 275 27.14 -7.27 -9.00
C LEU A 275 26.35 -7.82 -7.80
N ALA A 276 25.10 -8.23 -8.01
CA ALA A 276 24.27 -8.81 -6.97
C ALA A 276 24.91 -10.08 -6.38
N ALA A 277 25.42 -10.99 -7.21
CA ALA A 277 26.10 -12.20 -6.74
C ALA A 277 27.33 -11.88 -5.86
N GLU A 278 28.14 -10.88 -6.23
CA GLU A 278 29.30 -10.43 -5.45
C GLU A 278 28.89 -9.80 -4.11
N VAL A 279 27.85 -8.97 -4.12
CA VAL A 279 27.26 -8.38 -2.91
C VAL A 279 26.77 -9.49 -1.98
N LEU A 280 25.93 -10.40 -2.47
CA LEU A 280 25.36 -11.49 -1.68
C LEU A 280 26.44 -12.45 -1.15
N GLN A 281 27.45 -12.76 -1.95
CA GLN A 281 28.60 -13.54 -1.49
C GLN A 281 29.34 -12.82 -0.37
N THR A 282 29.47 -11.50 -0.44
CA THR A 282 30.10 -10.70 0.62
C THR A 282 29.25 -10.70 1.89
N LEU A 283 27.93 -10.47 1.77
CA LEU A 283 27.00 -10.44 2.90
C LEU A 283 26.87 -11.78 3.65
N ARG A 284 27.15 -12.91 2.99
CA ARG A 284 27.23 -14.24 3.64
C ARG A 284 28.49 -14.46 4.48
N GLN A 285 29.50 -13.60 4.32
CA GLN A 285 30.70 -13.68 5.15
C GLN A 285 30.45 -12.99 6.50
N PRO A 286 31.12 -13.42 7.58
CA PRO A 286 31.07 -12.71 8.85
C PRO A 286 31.45 -11.22 8.68
N PRO A 287 30.74 -10.26 9.34
CA PRO A 287 30.96 -8.82 9.13
C PRO A 287 32.40 -8.35 9.31
N GLY A 288 33.15 -9.01 10.20
CA GLY A 288 34.57 -8.72 10.41
C GLY A 288 35.45 -8.93 9.17
N LYS A 289 35.00 -9.67 8.15
CA LYS A 289 35.76 -9.86 6.89
C LYS A 289 35.53 -8.73 5.89
N TRP A 290 34.46 -7.95 6.05
CA TRP A 290 34.06 -6.93 5.08
C TRP A 290 35.03 -5.75 5.04
N ARG A 291 35.05 -5.09 3.88
CA ARG A 291 35.56 -3.72 3.74
C ARG A 291 34.34 -2.80 3.74
N ALA A 292 34.02 -2.26 4.90
CA ALA A 292 32.85 -1.41 5.09
C ALA A 292 33.25 -0.04 5.63
N THR A 293 32.37 0.92 5.47
CA THR A 293 32.41 2.16 6.23
C THR A 293 31.21 2.22 7.17
N PHE A 294 31.24 3.09 8.17
CA PHE A 294 30.13 3.23 9.11
C PHE A 294 29.98 4.68 9.58
N HIS A 295 28.78 5.02 10.03
CA HIS A 295 28.43 6.33 10.59
C HIS A 295 27.59 6.13 11.85
N SER A 296 27.88 6.89 12.91
CA SER A 296 27.07 6.87 14.12
C SER A 296 25.77 7.64 13.93
N MET A 297 24.63 7.02 14.25
CA MET A 297 23.34 7.71 14.29
C MET A 297 23.19 8.60 15.55
N VAL A 298 24.15 8.55 16.47
CA VAL A 298 24.24 9.41 17.65
C VAL A 298 25.36 10.42 17.45
N VAL A 299 25.01 11.71 17.50
CA VAL A 299 25.93 12.82 17.34
C VAL A 299 27.05 12.75 18.38
N GLY A 300 28.31 12.91 17.92
CA GLY A 300 29.48 12.99 18.80
C GLY A 300 30.02 11.66 19.32
N ARG A 301 29.38 10.52 19.02
CA ARG A 301 29.88 9.20 19.40
C ARG A 301 31.04 8.79 18.48
N ARG A 302 32.20 8.50 19.08
CA ARG A 302 33.44 8.09 18.38
C ARG A 302 33.73 6.57 18.43
N ALA A 303 32.82 5.80 19.02
CA ALA A 303 32.96 4.35 19.11
C ALA A 303 32.77 3.68 17.75
N ARG A 304 33.17 2.41 17.66
CA ARG A 304 32.93 1.56 16.49
C ARG A 304 31.83 0.55 16.81
N PRO A 305 31.09 0.07 15.81
CA PRO A 305 30.22 -1.09 15.97
C PRO A 305 31.01 -2.31 16.49
N SER A 306 30.42 -3.11 17.35
CA SER A 306 31.07 -4.27 17.99
C SER A 306 31.56 -5.31 16.97
N MET A 307 30.84 -5.47 15.86
CA MET A 307 31.19 -6.38 14.76
C MET A 307 32.25 -5.82 13.79
N ALA A 308 32.65 -4.56 13.94
CA ALA A 308 33.55 -3.89 13.01
C ALA A 308 34.98 -4.43 13.15
N SER A 309 35.58 -4.88 12.04
CA SER A 309 37.01 -5.21 12.03
C SER A 309 37.87 -3.98 11.75
N ARG A 310 39.20 -4.13 11.90
CA ARG A 310 40.18 -3.08 11.54
C ARG A 310 40.09 -2.59 10.09
N ARG A 311 39.43 -3.33 9.19
CA ARG A 311 39.22 -2.94 7.80
C ARG A 311 38.08 -1.93 7.62
N TRP A 312 37.26 -1.75 8.65
CA TRP A 312 36.17 -0.78 8.62
C TRP A 312 36.71 0.62 8.90
N ARG A 313 36.16 1.64 8.22
CA ARG A 313 36.50 3.05 8.43
C ARG A 313 35.28 3.87 8.81
N SER A 314 35.47 4.90 9.64
CA SER A 314 34.40 5.85 9.93
C SER A 314 34.17 6.75 8.71
N GLU A 315 32.91 7.11 8.44
CA GLU A 315 32.57 8.22 7.54
C GLU A 315 32.44 9.55 8.29
N ASP A 316 32.48 9.52 9.62
CA ASP A 316 32.40 10.74 10.43
C ASP A 316 33.63 11.63 10.18
N PRO A 317 33.46 12.95 9.92
CA PRO A 317 34.57 13.88 9.64
C PRO A 317 35.63 13.97 10.75
N TRP A 318 35.32 13.47 11.94
CA TRP A 318 36.11 13.58 13.16
C TRP A 318 36.69 12.23 13.63
N GLY A 319 36.65 11.20 12.78
CA GLY A 319 37.06 9.82 13.06
C GLY A 319 38.38 9.39 12.41
#